data_AF-A0A059CT02-F1
#
_entry.id   AF-A0A059CT02-F1
#
_cell.length_a   1.000
_cell.length_b   1.000
_cell.length_c   1.000
_cell.angle_alpha   90.00
_cell.angle_beta   90.00
_cell.angle_gamma   90.00
#
_symmetry.space_group_name_H-M   'P 1'
#
loop_
_entity.id
_entity.type
_entity.pdbx_description
1 polymer ?
#
loop_
_entity_poly.entity_id
_entity_poly.type
_entity_poly.pdbx_seq_one_letter_code
_entity_poly.pdbx_strand_id
1 'polypeptide(L)'
;MSQGLVADDKELDQFMTHYVLLLCSFKEQLQQHVRVHAMEAVMACWEIEQSLQSLTGVSPGEGTGATMSDDEDDQVDSDANLFDGSLDGTDSLGFGPLIPTETERSLMERVRQELKHELKQGYKEKIIDIREEILRKRRAGKLPGDTTSVLKQWWQTHSKWPYPTEEDKARLVQETGLQLKQINNWFINQRKRNWHSNPSTSTVLKSKRKSNAGENSSDRFM
;
A
#
# COMPACT_ATOMS: atom_id res chain seq x y z
N MET A 1 37.58 45.14 -47.34
CA MET A 1 37.23 44.76 -45.96
C MET A 1 36.33 43.52 -45.97
N SER A 2 36.84 42.36 -46.39
CA SER A 2 35.99 41.15 -46.58
C SER A 2 36.54 39.88 -45.89
N GLN A 3 37.61 39.98 -45.11
CA GLN A 3 38.20 38.82 -44.44
C GLN A 3 37.57 38.50 -43.07
N GLY A 4 36.83 39.43 -42.45
CA GLY A 4 36.24 39.22 -41.11
C GLY A 4 34.96 38.38 -41.09
N LEU A 5 34.10 38.51 -42.12
CA LEU A 5 32.81 37.79 -42.20
C LEU A 5 32.96 36.28 -42.46
N VAL A 6 34.03 35.87 -43.16
CA VAL A 6 34.26 34.45 -43.53
C VAL A 6 34.85 33.64 -42.36
N ALA A 7 35.44 34.30 -41.37
CA ALA A 7 35.96 33.65 -40.17
C ALA A 7 34.82 33.31 -39.18
N ASP A 8 33.87 34.24 -39.03
CA ASP A 8 32.70 34.12 -38.16
C ASP A 8 31.75 33.00 -38.63
N ASP A 9 31.57 32.89 -39.95
CA ASP A 9 30.77 31.83 -40.59
C ASP A 9 31.36 30.44 -40.36
N LYS A 10 32.70 30.31 -40.37
CA LYS A 10 33.40 29.05 -40.08
C LYS A 10 33.32 28.65 -38.61
N GLU A 11 33.29 29.62 -37.70
CA GLU A 11 33.14 29.36 -36.27
C GLU A 11 31.71 28.92 -35.95
N LEU A 12 30.71 29.55 -36.60
CA LEU A 12 29.32 29.13 -36.53
C LEU A 12 29.12 27.72 -37.11
N ASP A 13 29.68 27.43 -38.29
CA ASP A 13 29.61 26.09 -38.90
C ASP A 13 30.25 25.01 -38.02
N GLN A 14 31.37 25.32 -37.38
CA GLN A 14 31.99 24.43 -36.41
C GLN A 14 31.11 24.22 -35.19
N PHE A 15 30.54 25.28 -34.62
CA PHE A 15 29.62 25.17 -33.50
C PHE A 15 28.38 24.33 -33.86
N MET A 16 27.76 24.60 -35.00
CA MET A 16 26.60 23.87 -35.50
C MET A 16 26.92 22.39 -35.73
N THR A 17 28.11 22.07 -36.24
CA THR A 17 28.58 20.69 -36.39
C THR A 17 28.71 19.98 -35.05
N HIS A 18 29.36 20.60 -34.06
CA HIS A 18 29.49 20.03 -32.72
C HIS A 18 28.12 19.86 -32.02
N TYR A 19 27.23 20.84 -32.19
CA TYR A 19 25.88 20.78 -31.62
C TYR A 19 25.06 19.63 -32.22
N VAL A 20 25.12 19.42 -33.54
CA VAL A 20 24.46 18.29 -34.20
C VAL A 20 25.04 16.96 -33.72
N LEU A 21 26.36 16.84 -33.59
CA LEU A 21 27.00 15.63 -33.05
C LEU A 21 26.57 15.34 -31.61
N LEU A 22 26.43 16.38 -30.77
CA LEU A 22 25.94 16.25 -29.42
C LEU A 22 24.47 15.79 -29.37
N LEU A 23 23.62 16.33 -30.24
CA LEU A 23 22.22 15.88 -30.33
C LEU A 23 22.12 14.43 -30.81
N CYS A 24 22.98 14.01 -31.74
CA CYS A 24 23.06 12.62 -32.19
C CYS A 24 23.47 11.69 -31.05
N SER A 25 24.48 12.05 -30.25
CA SER A 25 24.91 11.23 -29.13
C SER A 25 23.83 11.12 -28.04
N PHE A 26 23.12 12.22 -27.74
CA PHE A 26 21.97 12.18 -26.81
C PHE A 26 20.84 11.29 -27.32
N LYS A 27 20.53 11.34 -28.62
CA LYS A 27 19.52 10.48 -29.25
C LYS A 27 19.90 9.01 -29.11
N GLU A 28 21.16 8.66 -29.41
CA GLU A 28 21.66 7.29 -29.29
C GLU A 28 21.60 6.81 -27.84
N GLN A 29 22.03 7.64 -26.88
CA GLN A 29 21.99 7.31 -25.46
C GLN A 29 20.55 7.06 -24.96
N LEU A 30 19.60 7.90 -25.37
CA LEU A 30 18.20 7.73 -25.01
C LEU A 30 17.61 6.46 -25.64
N GLN A 31 17.93 6.19 -26.90
CA GLN A 31 17.50 4.97 -27.60
C GLN A 31 18.08 3.70 -26.94
N GLN A 32 19.34 3.75 -26.51
CA GLN A 32 19.98 2.65 -25.81
C GLN A 32 19.32 2.39 -24.46
N HIS A 33 19.00 3.44 -23.70
CA HIS A 33 18.31 3.31 -22.42
C HIS A 33 16.92 2.66 -22.58
N VAL A 34 16.17 3.04 -23.61
CA VAL A 34 14.87 2.42 -23.91
C VAL A 34 15.05 0.97 -24.39
N ARG A 35 16.04 0.68 -25.24
CA ARG A 35 16.24 -0.68 -25.77
C ARG A 35 16.73 -1.66 -24.74
N VAL A 36 17.70 -1.29 -23.91
CA VAL A 36 18.37 -2.20 -22.99
C VAL A 36 17.65 -2.20 -21.65
N HIS A 37 17.61 -1.07 -20.95
CA HIS A 37 17.10 -1.06 -19.58
C HIS A 37 15.59 -1.30 -19.48
N ALA A 38 14.80 -0.82 -20.44
CA ALA A 38 13.37 -1.15 -20.43
C ALA A 38 13.13 -2.62 -20.77
N MET A 39 13.91 -3.20 -21.69
CA MET A 39 13.82 -4.63 -22.02
C MET A 39 14.25 -5.49 -20.84
N GLU A 40 15.38 -5.17 -20.19
CA GLU A 40 15.87 -5.85 -18.98
C GLU A 40 14.81 -5.80 -17.85
N ALA A 41 14.17 -4.64 -17.64
CA ALA A 41 13.11 -4.51 -16.66
C ALA A 41 11.88 -5.37 -17.02
N VAL A 42 11.47 -5.38 -18.29
CA VAL A 42 10.36 -6.22 -18.75
C VAL A 42 10.68 -7.70 -18.59
N MET A 43 11.90 -8.12 -18.94
CA MET A 43 12.36 -9.50 -18.75
C MET A 43 12.41 -9.88 -17.27
N ALA A 44 12.93 -9.03 -16.39
CA ALA A 44 12.96 -9.29 -14.95
C ALA A 44 11.55 -9.40 -14.36
N CYS A 45 10.61 -8.56 -14.78
CA CYS A 45 9.21 -8.68 -14.39
C CYS A 45 8.61 -10.01 -14.84
N TRP A 46 8.90 -10.43 -16.09
CA TRP A 46 8.44 -11.71 -16.63
C TRP A 46 9.05 -12.90 -15.87
N GLU A 47 10.32 -12.87 -15.51
CA GLU A 47 10.98 -13.91 -14.70
C GLU A 47 10.36 -14.05 -13.30
N ILE A 48 10.05 -12.92 -12.66
CA ILE A 48 9.36 -12.91 -11.36
C ILE A 48 7.96 -13.52 -11.50
N GLU A 49 7.23 -13.15 -12.55
CA GLU A 49 5.90 -13.69 -12.83
C GLU A 49 5.93 -15.21 -13.04
N GLN A 50 6.86 -15.71 -13.86
CA GLN A 50 7.07 -17.15 -14.05
C GLN A 50 7.43 -17.87 -12.75
N SER A 51 8.29 -17.27 -11.92
CA SER A 51 8.66 -17.83 -10.61
C SER A 51 7.45 -17.92 -9.67
N LEU A 52 6.59 -16.89 -9.65
CA LEU A 52 5.35 -16.90 -8.88
C LEU A 52 4.37 -17.95 -9.40
N GLN A 53 4.25 -18.09 -10.71
CA GLN A 53 3.38 -19.08 -11.34
C GLN A 53 3.85 -20.51 -11.03
N SER A 54 5.15 -20.78 -11.04
CA SER A 54 5.71 -22.08 -10.63
C SER A 54 5.45 -22.39 -9.16
N LEU A 55 5.44 -21.38 -8.28
CA LEU A 55 5.25 -21.59 -6.84
C LEU A 55 3.76 -21.76 -6.46
N THR A 56 2.87 -21.05 -7.16
CA THR A 56 1.45 -20.96 -6.80
C THR A 56 0.55 -21.84 -7.68
N GLY A 57 0.99 -22.23 -8.88
CA GLY A 57 0.19 -23.00 -9.84
C GLY A 57 -0.97 -22.21 -10.46
N VAL A 58 -1.12 -20.92 -10.15
CA VAL A 58 -2.22 -20.07 -10.62
C VAL A 58 -1.73 -19.15 -11.73
N SER A 59 -2.39 -19.20 -12.89
CA SER A 59 -2.10 -18.31 -14.01
C SER A 59 -2.68 -16.90 -13.74
N PRO A 60 -1.92 -15.81 -13.92
CA PRO A 60 -2.37 -14.44 -13.62
C PRO A 60 -3.58 -13.94 -14.43
N GLY A 61 -4.04 -14.70 -15.45
CA GLY A 61 -5.15 -14.32 -16.33
C GLY A 61 -6.55 -14.77 -15.90
N GLU A 62 -6.67 -15.71 -14.96
CA GLU A 62 -7.96 -16.25 -14.52
C GLU A 62 -8.22 -15.88 -13.06
N GLY A 63 -8.62 -14.63 -12.85
CA GLY A 63 -9.29 -14.23 -11.63
C GLY A 63 -10.67 -14.90 -11.54
N THR A 64 -10.71 -16.18 -11.14
CA THR A 64 -11.91 -16.75 -10.54
C THR A 64 -12.15 -15.98 -9.26
N GLY A 65 -13.14 -15.08 -9.33
CA GLY A 65 -13.62 -14.31 -8.22
C GLY A 65 -13.89 -15.24 -7.05
N ALA A 66 -13.22 -14.98 -5.93
CA ALA A 66 -13.66 -15.47 -4.64
C ALA A 66 -15.04 -14.84 -4.35
N THR A 67 -16.09 -15.43 -4.90
CA THR A 67 -17.45 -15.27 -4.40
C THR A 67 -17.47 -15.96 -3.04
N MET A 68 -17.48 -15.16 -1.98
CA MET A 68 -17.78 -15.64 -0.65
C MET A 68 -19.18 -16.29 -0.73
N SER A 69 -19.24 -17.60 -0.55
CA SER A 69 -20.50 -18.33 -0.38
C SER A 69 -21.17 -17.76 0.87
N ASP A 70 -22.30 -17.12 0.65
CA ASP A 70 -23.22 -16.57 1.64
C ASP A 70 -24.18 -17.73 2.01
N ASP A 71 -23.78 -18.58 2.96
CA ASP A 71 -24.68 -19.56 3.58
C ASP A 71 -25.34 -18.88 4.79
N GLU A 72 -26.40 -18.11 4.52
CA GLU A 72 -27.37 -17.67 5.53
C GLU A 72 -28.52 -18.68 5.55
N ASP A 73 -28.35 -19.80 6.27
CA ASP A 73 -29.47 -20.65 6.70
C ASP A 73 -29.89 -20.25 8.13
N ASP A 74 -30.78 -19.27 8.21
CA ASP A 74 -31.68 -19.10 9.36
C ASP A 74 -32.93 -19.97 9.14
N GLN A 75 -32.98 -21.13 9.79
CA GLN A 75 -34.26 -21.80 10.04
C GLN A 75 -34.37 -22.14 11.52
N VAL A 76 -34.87 -21.15 12.27
CA VAL A 76 -35.33 -21.32 13.64
C VAL A 76 -36.74 -21.92 13.66
N ASP A 77 -36.88 -22.82 14.64
CA ASP A 77 -38.07 -23.22 15.38
C ASP A 77 -39.07 -24.24 14.80
N SER A 78 -38.99 -25.43 15.41
CA SER A 78 -40.01 -25.98 16.33
C SER A 78 -41.48 -25.91 15.89
N ASP A 79 -42.06 -27.05 15.54
CA ASP A 79 -43.16 -27.64 16.34
C ASP A 79 -43.61 -29.04 15.88
N ALA A 80 -43.76 -29.90 16.89
CA ALA A 80 -44.71 -31.01 17.07
C ALA A 80 -45.49 -31.57 15.85
N ASN A 81 -45.34 -32.88 15.57
CA ASN A 81 -46.34 -33.93 15.91
C ASN A 81 -46.15 -35.26 15.16
N LEU A 82 -46.33 -36.35 15.93
CA LEU A 82 -46.92 -37.66 15.62
C LEU A 82 -47.19 -38.02 14.13
N PHE A 83 -46.63 -39.14 13.67
CA PHE A 83 -47.45 -40.18 13.03
C PHE A 83 -46.83 -41.58 13.15
N ASP A 84 -47.70 -42.50 13.57
CA ASP A 84 -47.59 -43.93 13.80
C ASP A 84 -47.54 -44.73 12.48
N GLY A 85 -46.95 -45.93 12.51
CA GLY A 85 -46.89 -46.77 11.32
C GLY A 85 -46.04 -48.04 11.47
N SER A 86 -46.48 -48.95 12.31
CA SER A 86 -46.09 -50.37 12.30
C SER A 86 -46.00 -50.95 10.87
N LEU A 87 -44.85 -51.50 10.47
CA LEU A 87 -44.81 -52.64 9.55
C LEU A 87 -43.51 -53.47 9.68
N ASP A 88 -43.71 -54.63 10.29
CA ASP A 88 -43.08 -55.94 10.14
C ASP A 88 -41.90 -56.14 9.16
N GLY A 89 -40.90 -56.88 9.66
CA GLY A 89 -40.06 -57.81 8.91
C GLY A 89 -39.08 -57.24 7.89
N THR A 90 -37.78 -57.32 8.19
CA THR A 90 -36.75 -57.93 7.30
C THR A 90 -35.38 -57.83 7.99
N ASP A 91 -34.85 -58.96 8.42
CA ASP A 91 -33.42 -59.14 8.68
C ASP A 91 -32.65 -58.87 7.37
N SER A 92 -31.95 -57.74 7.28
CA SER A 92 -30.96 -57.53 6.22
C SER A 92 -29.91 -56.52 6.67
N LEU A 93 -28.79 -57.05 7.16
CA LEU A 93 -27.44 -56.46 7.25
C LEU A 93 -27.33 -54.99 6.81
N GLY A 94 -27.64 -54.07 7.72
CA GLY A 94 -27.62 -52.63 7.47
C GLY A 94 -26.45 -51.91 8.13
N PHE A 95 -25.21 -52.28 7.79
CA PHE A 95 -24.07 -51.39 8.05
C PHE A 95 -24.08 -50.29 6.97
N GLY A 96 -24.97 -49.31 7.14
CA GLY A 96 -25.02 -48.09 6.34
C GLY A 96 -23.76 -47.24 6.54
N PRO A 97 -23.56 -46.19 5.72
CA PRO A 97 -22.33 -45.38 5.72
C PRO A 97 -21.97 -45.00 7.15
N LEU A 98 -20.71 -45.20 7.55
CA LEU A 98 -20.19 -44.93 8.89
C LEU A 98 -20.43 -43.46 9.27
N ILE A 99 -21.62 -43.17 9.79
CA ILE A 99 -21.95 -41.89 10.38
C ILE A 99 -21.20 -41.85 11.71
N PRO A 100 -20.26 -40.91 11.90
CA PRO A 100 -19.50 -40.82 13.14
C PRO A 100 -20.46 -40.72 14.32
N THR A 101 -20.18 -41.49 15.36
CA THR A 101 -20.94 -41.46 16.62
C THR A 101 -21.03 -40.02 17.15
N GLU A 102 -22.06 -39.72 17.94
CA GLU A 102 -22.27 -38.39 18.51
C GLU A 102 -21.03 -37.89 19.30
N THR A 103 -20.31 -38.83 19.93
CA THR A 103 -19.03 -38.59 20.61
C THR A 103 -17.90 -38.22 19.64
N GLU A 104 -17.79 -38.90 18.49
CA GLU A 104 -16.82 -38.57 17.45
C GLU A 104 -17.10 -37.21 16.81
N ARG A 105 -18.38 -36.86 16.60
CA ARG A 105 -18.75 -35.54 16.09
C ARG A 105 -18.40 -34.42 17.07
N SER A 106 -18.69 -34.61 18.36
CA SER A 106 -18.34 -33.67 19.42
C SER A 106 -16.82 -33.47 19.53
N LEU A 107 -16.05 -34.55 19.39
CA LEU A 107 -14.59 -34.48 19.35
C LEU A 107 -14.09 -33.67 18.14
N MET A 108 -14.61 -33.95 16.94
CA MET A 108 -14.24 -33.21 15.74
C MET A 108 -14.58 -31.72 15.84
N GLU A 109 -15.73 -31.35 16.39
CA GLU A 109 -16.10 -29.93 16.57
C GLU A 109 -15.20 -29.25 17.61
N ARG A 110 -14.85 -29.93 18.70
CA ARG A 110 -13.89 -29.41 19.68
C ARG A 110 -12.51 -29.16 19.06
N VAL A 111 -11.99 -30.14 18.31
CA VAL A 111 -10.70 -30.02 17.60
C VAL A 111 -10.75 -28.87 16.58
N ARG A 112 -11.86 -28.71 15.86
CA ARG A 112 -12.05 -27.60 14.91
C ARG A 112 -12.05 -26.25 15.61
N GLN A 113 -12.69 -26.14 16.77
CA GLN A 113 -12.72 -24.91 17.56
C GLN A 113 -11.36 -24.57 18.15
N GLU A 114 -10.63 -25.57 18.66
CA GLU A 114 -9.26 -25.41 19.16
C GLU A 114 -8.32 -24.93 18.04
N LEU A 115 -8.35 -25.59 16.88
CA LEU A 115 -7.53 -25.20 15.73
C LEU A 115 -7.87 -23.78 15.24
N LYS A 116 -9.16 -23.43 15.17
CA LYS A 116 -9.62 -22.07 14.83
C LYS A 116 -9.13 -21.04 15.84
N HIS A 117 -9.11 -21.38 17.13
CA HIS A 117 -8.61 -20.51 18.18
C HIS A 117 -7.10 -20.31 18.05
N GLU A 118 -6.35 -21.40 17.92
CA GLU A 118 -4.89 -21.39 17.78
C GLU A 118 -4.46 -20.59 16.56
N LEU A 119 -5.12 -20.82 15.42
CA LEU A 119 -4.84 -20.09 14.18
C LEU A 119 -5.13 -18.59 14.33
N LYS A 120 -6.26 -18.22 14.94
CA LYS A 120 -6.60 -16.82 15.21
C LYS A 120 -5.59 -16.15 16.15
N GLN A 121 -5.14 -16.83 17.20
CA GLN A 121 -4.15 -16.28 18.13
C GLN A 121 -2.78 -16.13 17.45
N GLY A 122 -2.31 -17.17 16.75
CA GLY A 122 -1.03 -17.13 16.05
C GLY A 122 -0.96 -16.06 14.96
N TYR A 123 -2.07 -15.79 14.25
CA TYR A 123 -2.12 -14.67 13.30
C TYR A 123 -2.27 -13.32 13.97
N LYS A 124 -2.99 -13.21 15.10
CA LYS A 124 -3.14 -11.96 15.84
C LYS A 124 -1.80 -11.41 16.31
N GLU A 125 -0.93 -12.25 16.84
CA GLU A 125 0.43 -11.87 17.25
C GLU A 125 1.26 -11.40 16.06
N LYS A 126 1.31 -12.18 14.98
CA LYS A 126 2.00 -11.79 13.73
C LYS A 126 1.50 -10.47 13.16
N ILE A 127 0.18 -10.20 13.23
CA ILE A 127 -0.40 -8.93 12.78
C ILE A 127 0.07 -7.77 13.66
N ILE A 128 0.19 -7.98 14.97
CA ILE A 128 0.72 -6.96 15.89
C ILE A 128 2.18 -6.66 15.55
N ASP A 129 3.01 -7.69 15.37
CA ASP A 129 4.43 -7.53 15.01
C ASP A 129 4.60 -6.79 13.69
N ILE A 130 3.83 -7.17 12.66
CA ILE A 130 3.84 -6.50 11.35
C ILE A 130 3.39 -5.03 11.50
N ARG A 131 2.34 -4.75 12.28
CA ARG A 131 1.89 -3.38 12.53
C ARG A 131 2.96 -2.56 13.25
N GLU A 132 3.60 -3.11 14.26
CA GLU A 132 4.68 -2.44 14.98
C GLU A 132 5.87 -2.17 14.06
N GLU A 133 6.23 -3.13 13.22
CA GLU A 133 7.33 -2.98 12.27
C GLU A 133 7.04 -1.90 11.21
N ILE A 134 5.81 -1.87 10.68
CA ILE A 134 5.35 -0.79 9.80
C ILE A 134 5.43 0.57 10.52
N LEU A 135 4.99 0.63 11.78
CA LEU A 135 5.04 1.85 12.58
C LEU A 135 6.48 2.28 12.91
N ARG A 136 7.39 1.32 13.08
CA ARG A 136 8.82 1.56 13.32
C ARG A 136 9.47 2.12 12.07
N LYS A 137 9.26 1.49 10.91
CA LYS A 137 9.71 1.99 9.59
C LYS A 137 9.16 3.38 9.27
N ARG A 138 7.89 3.64 9.62
CA ARG A 138 7.26 4.97 9.46
C ARG A 138 7.86 6.03 10.41
N ARG A 139 8.34 5.63 11.59
CA ARG A 139 8.99 6.52 12.56
C ARG A 139 10.49 6.71 12.31
N ALA A 140 11.15 5.76 11.66
CA ALA A 140 12.59 5.74 11.40
C ALA A 140 13.11 6.93 10.55
N GLY A 141 12.22 7.73 9.94
CA GLY A 141 12.56 8.96 9.23
C GLY A 141 12.26 10.26 9.99
N LYS A 142 11.74 10.20 11.23
CA LYS A 142 11.44 11.40 12.03
C LYS A 142 12.60 11.71 12.96
N LEU A 143 13.01 12.97 13.00
CA LEU A 143 13.98 13.47 13.98
C LEU A 143 13.40 13.30 15.40
N PRO A 144 14.23 13.04 16.42
CA PRO A 144 13.82 13.00 17.82
C PRO A 144 12.97 14.22 18.19
N GLY A 145 11.92 14.02 18.99
CA GLY A 145 11.00 15.10 19.38
C GLY A 145 11.74 16.28 20.01
N ASP A 146 12.73 15.97 20.86
CA ASP A 146 13.52 16.95 21.59
C ASP A 146 14.38 17.81 20.66
N THR A 147 15.01 17.22 19.63
CA THR A 147 15.84 17.97 18.67
C THR A 147 15.00 18.85 17.75
N THR A 148 13.75 18.46 17.46
CA THR A 148 12.84 19.30 16.68
C THR A 148 12.34 20.53 17.43
N SER A 149 12.44 20.59 18.76
CA SER A 149 12.02 21.77 19.54
C SER A 149 12.91 22.98 19.24
N VAL A 150 14.24 22.78 19.23
CA VAL A 150 15.25 23.80 18.91
C VAL A 150 15.08 24.32 17.47
N LEU A 151 14.91 23.40 16.52
CA LEU A 151 14.67 23.75 15.11
C LEU A 151 13.37 24.57 14.93
N LYS A 152 12.31 24.22 15.67
CA LYS A 152 11.05 24.98 15.67
C LYS A 152 11.21 26.36 16.31
N GLN A 153 11.96 26.48 17.40
CA GLN A 153 12.22 27.76 18.04
C GLN A 153 12.93 28.72 17.08
N TRP A 154 14.00 28.27 16.43
CA TRP A 154 14.70 29.05 15.43
C TRP A 154 13.76 29.46 14.28
N TRP A 155 12.93 28.53 13.80
CA TRP A 155 11.95 28.78 12.75
C TRP A 155 10.96 29.88 13.11
N GLN A 156 10.43 29.90 14.34
CA GLN A 156 9.47 30.92 14.76
C GLN A 156 10.09 32.31 14.76
N THR A 157 11.32 32.42 15.29
CA THR A 157 12.09 33.67 15.29
C THR A 157 12.39 34.18 13.88
N HIS A 158 12.61 33.27 12.92
CA HIS A 158 12.96 33.59 11.53
C HIS A 158 11.81 33.31 10.54
N SER A 159 10.56 33.37 11.01
CA SER A 159 9.37 32.99 10.23
C SER A 159 9.19 33.80 8.94
N LYS A 160 9.63 35.07 8.92
CA LYS A 160 9.60 35.93 7.72
C LYS A 160 10.58 35.48 6.62
N TRP A 161 11.76 35.02 7.01
CA TRP A 161 12.85 34.62 6.10
C TRP A 161 13.57 33.38 6.64
N PRO A 162 12.98 32.18 6.53
CA PRO A 162 13.46 30.96 7.16
C PRO A 162 14.59 30.30 6.35
N TYR A 163 15.66 31.06 6.14
CA TYR A 163 16.89 30.64 5.49
C TYR A 163 18.04 30.77 6.50
N PRO A 164 18.36 29.70 7.25
CA PRO A 164 19.45 29.74 8.21
C PRO A 164 20.78 29.97 7.50
N THR A 165 21.60 30.86 8.05
CA THR A 165 22.97 31.09 7.60
C THR A 165 23.85 29.88 7.93
N GLU A 166 25.08 29.82 7.39
CA GLU A 166 26.01 28.75 7.74
C GLU A 166 26.34 28.72 9.24
N GLU A 167 26.39 29.89 9.89
CA GLU A 167 26.59 30.00 11.33
C GLU A 167 25.38 29.52 12.14
N ASP A 168 24.16 29.84 11.71
CA ASP A 168 22.94 29.31 12.32
C ASP A 168 22.90 27.79 12.21
N LYS A 169 23.24 27.24 11.04
CA LYS A 169 23.28 25.80 10.83
C LYS A 169 24.30 25.14 11.74
N ALA A 170 25.49 25.73 11.90
CA ALA A 170 26.52 25.21 12.81
C ALA A 170 26.06 25.18 14.26
N ARG A 171 25.42 26.26 14.75
CA ARG A 171 24.82 26.30 16.09
C ARG A 171 23.73 25.24 16.27
N LEU A 172 22.85 25.09 15.28
CA LEU A 172 21.80 24.08 15.33
C LEU A 172 22.36 22.65 15.32
N VAL A 173 23.45 22.38 14.59
CA VAL A 173 24.18 21.09 14.65
C VAL A 173 24.69 20.84 16.07
N GLN A 174 25.32 21.86 16.67
CA GLN A 174 25.91 21.75 18.01
C GLN A 174 24.84 21.53 19.09
N GLU A 175 23.73 22.25 19.04
CA GLU A 175 22.66 22.17 20.03
C GLU A 175 21.79 20.91 19.88
N THR A 176 21.55 20.46 18.64
CA THR A 176 20.67 19.29 18.38
C THR A 176 21.42 17.98 18.23
N GLY A 177 22.75 18.01 18.04
CA GLY A 177 23.56 16.84 17.71
C GLY A 177 23.22 16.21 16.35
N LEU A 178 22.40 16.87 15.52
CA LEU A 178 21.99 16.38 14.22
C LEU A 178 23.04 16.70 13.15
N GLN A 179 23.14 15.84 12.14
CA GLN A 179 23.98 16.12 10.99
C GLN A 179 23.45 17.33 10.21
N LEU A 180 24.35 18.13 9.65
CA LEU A 180 24.02 19.29 8.82
C LEU A 180 23.02 18.97 7.70
N LYS A 181 23.14 17.79 7.08
CA LYS A 181 22.22 17.29 6.05
C LYS A 181 20.79 17.10 6.59
N GLN A 182 20.64 16.60 7.81
CA GLN A 182 19.33 16.42 8.46
C GLN A 182 18.66 17.77 8.75
N ILE A 183 19.46 18.75 9.22
CA ILE A 183 19.00 20.11 9.47
C ILE A 183 18.55 20.78 8.17
N ASN A 184 19.36 20.72 7.11
CA ASN A 184 19.00 21.25 5.80
C ASN A 184 17.70 20.63 5.26
N ASN A 185 17.57 19.30 5.31
CA ASN A 185 16.37 18.59 4.89
C ASN A 185 15.15 18.99 5.71
N TRP A 186 15.32 19.21 7.02
CA TRP A 186 14.25 19.68 7.88
C TRP A 186 13.76 21.06 7.46
N PHE A 187 14.66 22.03 7.28
CA PHE A 187 14.27 23.39 6.87
C PHE A 187 13.64 23.45 5.48
N ILE A 188 14.12 22.65 4.52
CA ILE A 188 13.50 22.53 3.20
C ILE A 188 12.07 22.01 3.33
N ASN A 189 11.87 20.93 4.07
CA ASN A 189 10.53 20.36 4.28
C ASN A 189 9.63 21.29 5.09
N GLN A 190 10.18 22.01 6.08
CA GLN A 190 9.44 22.95 6.90
C GLN A 190 8.96 24.15 6.07
N ARG A 191 9.80 24.70 5.18
CA ARG A 191 9.38 25.71 4.18
C ARG A 191 8.28 25.19 3.27
N LYS A 192 8.43 24.00 2.68
CA LYS A 192 7.39 23.41 1.81
C LYS A 192 6.02 23.33 2.49
N ARG A 193 5.98 23.01 3.79
CA ARG A 193 4.74 22.88 4.57
C ARG A 193 4.13 24.22 4.99
N ASN A 194 4.94 25.24 5.29
CA ASN A 194 4.47 26.45 5.98
C ASN A 194 4.54 27.73 5.13
N TRP A 195 5.33 27.76 4.06
CA TRP A 195 5.52 28.97 3.25
C TRP A 195 4.32 29.29 2.33
N HIS A 196 3.51 28.28 2.00
CA HIS A 196 2.30 28.44 1.14
C HIS A 196 0.99 28.21 1.91
N SER A 197 1.06 27.88 3.21
CA SER A 197 -0.15 27.71 4.02
C SER A 197 -0.62 29.08 4.50
N ASN A 198 -1.19 29.83 3.55
CA ASN A 198 -2.14 30.88 3.85
C ASN A 198 -3.37 30.20 4.51
N PRO A 199 -3.84 30.61 5.70
CA PRO A 199 -5.06 30.09 6.29
C PRO A 199 -6.25 30.74 5.59
N SER A 200 -6.53 30.32 4.36
CA SER A 200 -7.77 30.66 3.68
C SER A 200 -8.44 29.37 3.23
N THR A 201 -9.41 28.95 4.06
CA THR A 201 -10.60 28.18 3.70
C THR A 201 -10.39 26.85 2.97
N SER A 202 -10.39 25.74 3.72
CA SER A 202 -11.04 24.47 3.32
C SER A 202 -11.00 23.41 4.43
N THR A 203 -11.50 23.77 5.61
CA THR A 203 -12.10 22.79 6.53
C THR A 203 -13.52 22.47 6.06
N VAL A 204 -13.69 21.76 4.94
CA VAL A 204 -15.02 21.27 4.52
C VAL A 204 -14.88 19.91 3.82
N LEU A 205 -15.18 18.86 4.59
CA LEU A 205 -15.85 17.63 4.18
C LEU A 205 -15.12 16.67 3.23
N LYS A 206 -14.68 15.54 3.78
CA LYS A 206 -15.10 14.21 3.29
C LYS A 206 -15.01 13.17 4.42
N SER A 207 -15.90 13.32 5.39
CA SER A 207 -16.45 12.18 6.11
C SER A 207 -17.50 11.51 5.22
N LYS A 208 -17.45 10.18 5.17
CA LYS A 208 -18.61 9.28 5.04
C LYS A 208 -19.40 9.33 3.72
N ARG A 209 -19.04 8.43 2.79
CA ARG A 209 -20.03 7.80 1.90
C ARG A 209 -20.25 6.36 2.36
N LYS A 210 -21.20 6.22 3.29
CA LYS A 210 -22.01 5.02 3.50
C LYS A 210 -23.38 5.38 2.94
N SER A 211 -23.66 4.97 1.71
CA SER A 211 -25.02 5.04 1.14
C SER A 211 -25.63 3.65 1.28
N ASN A 212 -26.50 3.54 2.29
CA ASN A 212 -27.53 2.51 2.42
C ASN A 212 -28.47 2.68 1.22
N ALA A 213 -28.66 1.63 0.42
CA ALA A 213 -29.67 1.57 -0.60
C ALA A 213 -30.70 0.51 -0.20
N GLY A 214 -31.97 0.87 -0.32
CA GLY A 214 -33.09 -0.06 -0.25
C GLY A 214 -33.86 0.00 1.06
N GLU A 215 -35.00 0.69 1.05
CA GLU A 215 -36.22 0.14 1.64
C GLU A 215 -37.46 0.79 1.03
N ASN A 216 -38.17 -0.08 0.29
CA ASN A 216 -39.60 -0.19 0.02
C ASN A 216 -40.50 1.05 0.03
N SER A 217 -40.93 1.38 -1.20
CA SER A 217 -42.27 1.90 -1.49
C SER A 217 -43.29 0.77 -1.36
N SER A 218 -44.11 0.80 -0.31
CA SER A 218 -45.45 0.20 -0.28
C SER A 218 -46.24 0.86 0.85
N ASP A 219 -47.13 1.77 0.44
CA ASP A 219 -48.38 2.22 1.09
C ASP A 219 -48.53 3.73 0.96
N ARG A 220 -49.51 4.16 0.14
CA ARG A 220 -50.50 5.20 0.52
C ARG A 220 -51.46 5.57 -0.62
N PHE A 221 -52.75 5.29 -0.37
CA PHE A 221 -53.99 5.90 -0.92
C PHE A 221 -54.38 5.51 -2.36
N MET A 222 -55.54 4.86 -2.52
CA MET A 222 -56.85 5.48 -2.85
C MET A 222 -56.82 6.31 -4.13
#